data_AF-A0A8T3W761-F1
#
_entry.id   AF-A0A8T3W761-F1
#
_cell.length_a   1.000
_cell.length_b   1.000
_cell.length_c   1.000
_cell.angle_alpha   90.00
_cell.angle_beta   90.00
_cell.angle_gamma   90.00
#
_symmetry.space_group_name_H-M   'P 1'
#
loop_
_entity.id
_entity.type
_entity.pdbx_description
1 polymer ?
#
loop_
_entity_poly.entity_id
_entity_poly.type
_entity_poly.pdbx_seq_one_letter_code
_entity_poly.pdbx_strand_id
1 'polypeptide(L)' 'MTTKDFKKAFRQLESSPVKLKKFLKHNSPKSRTTGIGLRKCRRCGRFGAHIRSYGIHLCRMCFREDAQNIGFKKFS' A
#
# COMPACT_ATOMS: atom_id res chain seq x y z
N MET A 1 5.06 -0.10 11.53
CA MET A 1 5.85 -0.41 10.33
C MET A 1 5.02 -0.12 9.08
N THR A 2 4.95 1.16 8.67
CA THR A 2 4.40 1.55 7.37
C THR A 2 5.39 1.12 6.31
N THR A 3 4.90 0.49 5.25
CA THR A 3 5.71 -0.04 4.15
C THR A 3 6.37 1.13 3.44
N LYS A 4 7.65 1.40 3.75
CA LYS A 4 8.42 2.46 3.08
C LYS A 4 8.45 2.15 1.58
N ASP A 5 8.06 3.12 0.76
CA ASP A 5 8.10 2.99 -0.70
C ASP A 5 9.53 2.71 -1.18
N PHE A 6 9.67 1.83 -2.17
CA PHE A 6 10.97 1.48 -2.75
C PHE A 6 11.68 2.70 -3.38
N LYS A 7 10.92 3.75 -3.70
CA LYS A 7 11.42 5.02 -4.25
C LYS A 7 12.15 5.87 -3.22
N LYS A 8 12.10 5.54 -1.93
CA LYS A 8 12.74 6.36 -0.89
C LYS A 8 14.25 6.60 -1.13
N ALA A 9 14.93 5.66 -1.79
CA ALA A 9 16.35 5.77 -2.12
C ALA A 9 16.65 6.67 -3.34
N PHE A 10 15.64 7.10 -4.11
CA PHE A 10 15.87 7.79 -5.39
C PHE A 10 16.55 9.14 -5.22
N ARG A 11 16.21 9.90 -4.17
CA ARG A 11 16.82 11.20 -3.88
C ARG A 11 18.36 11.13 -3.74
N GLN A 12 18.90 9.99 -3.31
CA GLN A 12 20.35 9.78 -3.21
C GLN A 12 20.97 9.30 -4.54
N LEU A 13 20.18 8.64 -5.39
CA LEU A 13 20.63 7.97 -6.61
C LEU A 13 20.48 8.85 -7.87
N GLU A 14 19.66 9.90 -7.81
CA GLU A 14 19.43 10.85 -8.91
C GLU A 14 20.72 11.51 -9.43
N SER A 15 21.71 11.73 -8.55
CA SER A 15 23.02 12.28 -8.94
C SER A 15 23.88 11.34 -9.79
N SER A 16 23.54 10.05 -9.84
CA SER A 16 24.35 9.01 -10.48
C SER A 16 23.49 8.11 -11.38
N PRO A 17 23.41 8.40 -12.70
CA PRO A 17 22.47 7.72 -13.60
C PRO A 17 22.76 6.22 -13.76
N VAL A 18 24.03 5.81 -13.71
CA VAL A 18 24.44 4.39 -13.80
C VAL A 18 23.98 3.61 -12.56
N LYS A 19 24.14 4.20 -11.37
CA LYS A 19 23.69 3.59 -10.10
C LYS A 19 22.17 3.49 -10.06
N LEU A 20 21.46 4.51 -10.53
CA LEU A 20 20.01 4.51 -10.63
C LEU A 20 19.50 3.38 -11.56
N LYS A 21 20.08 3.22 -12.76
CA LYS A 21 19.73 2.13 -13.68
C LYS A 21 19.94 0.75 -13.03
N LYS A 22 21.07 0.54 -12.36
CA LYS A 22 21.35 -0.71 -11.63
C LYS A 22 20.35 -0.94 -10.50
N PHE A 23 20.01 0.09 -9.73
CA PHE A 23 19.02 0.00 -8.66
C PHE A 23 17.65 -0.41 -9.20
N LEU A 24 17.17 0.22 -10.27
CA LEU A 24 15.88 -0.09 -10.90
C LEU A 24 15.82 -1.55 -11.38
N LYS A 25 16.90 -2.06 -11.97
CA LYS A 25 16.97 -3.45 -12.46
C LYS A 25 16.81 -4.47 -11.32
N HIS A 26 17.42 -4.24 -10.17
CA HIS A 26 17.50 -5.25 -9.10
C HIS A 26 16.50 -5.04 -7.95
N ASN A 27 16.10 -3.80 -7.67
CA ASN A 27 15.27 -3.46 -6.50
C ASN A 27 13.84 -3.05 -6.86
N SER A 28 13.51 -2.88 -8.15
CA SER A 28 12.13 -2.56 -8.51
C SER A 28 11.18 -3.71 -8.15
N PRO A 29 10.02 -3.42 -7.54
CA PRO A 29 9.02 -4.44 -7.30
C PRO A 29 8.48 -4.96 -8.65
N LYS A 30 8.45 -6.28 -8.81
CA LYS A 30 7.87 -6.93 -10.00
C LYS A 30 6.37 -6.61 -10.07
N SER A 31 5.87 -6.29 -11.27
CA SER A 31 4.43 -6.17 -11.52
C SER A 31 3.78 -7.55 -11.33
N ARG A 32 2.88 -7.65 -10.35
CA ARG A 32 2.09 -8.86 -10.08
C ARG A 32 0.65 -8.60 -10.52
N THR A 33 -0.02 -9.62 -11.03
CA THR A 33 -1.47 -9.59 -11.33
C THR A 33 -2.31 -10.03 -10.14
N THR A 34 -1.75 -10.83 -9.23
CA THR A 34 -2.44 -11.40 -8.06
C THR A 34 -1.61 -11.30 -6.78
N GLY A 35 -2.25 -11.53 -5.64
CA GLY A 35 -1.60 -11.64 -4.33
C GLY A 35 -1.92 -10.52 -3.34
N ILE A 36 -1.39 -10.67 -2.12
CA ILE A 36 -1.65 -9.78 -0.99
C ILE A 36 -1.02 -8.39 -1.21
N GLY A 37 0.12 -8.33 -1.92
CA GLY A 37 0.84 -7.07 -2.20
C GLY A 37 0.10 -6.07 -3.10
N LEU A 38 -0.94 -6.49 -3.80
CA LEU A 38 -1.81 -5.60 -4.58
C LEU A 38 -2.89 -4.96 -3.73
N ARG A 39 -3.25 -5.60 -2.61
CA ARG A 39 -4.36 -5.18 -1.74
C ARG A 39 -3.83 -4.31 -0.62
N LYS A 40 -3.48 -3.08 -0.97
CA LYS A 40 -3.09 -2.05 0.00
C LYS A 40 -4.32 -1.37 0.57
N CYS A 41 -4.33 -1.15 1.88
CA CYS A 41 -5.28 -0.22 2.47
C CYS A 41 -5.03 1.19 1.94
N ARG A 42 -6.08 1.88 1.46
CA ARG A 42 -5.98 3.25 0.95
C ARG A 42 -5.49 4.26 2.00
N ARG A 43 -5.84 4.06 3.27
CA ARG A 43 -5.49 4.98 4.36
C ARG A 43 -4.11 4.72 4.98
N CYS A 44 -3.86 3.47 5.38
CA CYS A 44 -2.67 3.13 6.18
C CYS A 44 -1.57 2.39 5.40
N GLY A 45 -1.82 1.99 4.14
CA GLY A 45 -0.86 1.27 3.31
C GLY A 45 -0.53 -0.16 3.78
N ARG A 46 -1.17 -0.66 4.86
CA ARG A 46 -0.98 -2.05 5.32
C ARG A 46 -1.63 -3.04 4.34
N PHE A 47 -1.00 -4.21 4.23
CA PHE A 47 -1.50 -5.33 3.41
C PHE A 47 -2.39 -6.30 4.20
N GLY A 48 -2.18 -6.38 5.52
CA GLY A 48 -2.89 -7.32 6.39
C GLY A 48 -4.32 -6.87 6.71
N ALA A 49 -5.19 -7.88 6.91
CA ALA A 49 -6.58 -7.69 7.36
C ALA A 49 -7.37 -6.66 6.54
N HIS A 50 -7.29 -6.82 5.22
CA HIS A 50 -7.95 -5.98 4.24
C HIS A 50 -9.37 -6.49 3.98
N ILE A 51 -10.36 -5.60 4.04
CA ILE A 51 -11.76 -5.92 3.76
C ILE A 51 -11.94 -6.00 2.24
N ARG A 52 -12.23 -7.21 1.75
CA ARG A 52 -12.37 -7.49 0.31
C ARG A 52 -13.77 -7.20 -0.22
N SER A 53 -14.77 -7.16 0.66
CA SER A 53 -16.16 -6.97 0.30
C SER A 53 -16.45 -5.52 -0.09
N TYR A 54 -17.46 -5.33 -0.95
CA TYR A 54 -18.05 -4.03 -1.30
C TYR A 54 -17.08 -2.99 -1.88
N GLY A 55 -15.89 -3.38 -2.34
CA GLY A 55 -14.93 -2.46 -2.95
C GLY A 55 -14.37 -1.38 -2.01
N ILE A 56 -14.45 -1.56 -0.69
CA ILE A 56 -14.08 -0.53 0.29
C ILE A 56 -12.55 -0.31 0.35
N HIS A 57 -11.77 -1.34 0.04
CA HIS A 57 -10.31 -1.31 0.02
C HIS A 57 -9.62 -0.75 1.28
N LEU A 58 -10.21 -0.97 2.46
CA LEU A 58 -9.68 -0.54 3.76
C LEU A 58 -9.20 -1.70 4.62
N CYS A 59 -8.29 -1.38 5.54
CA CYS A 59 -7.88 -2.28 6.61
C CYS A 59 -8.96 -2.35 7.70
N ARG A 60 -9.08 -3.46 8.44
CA ARG A 60 -10.08 -3.60 9.52
C ARG A 60 -10.06 -2.47 10.57
N MET A 61 -8.88 -1.90 10.83
CA MET A 61 -8.69 -0.85 11.83
C MET A 61 -9.21 0.48 11.29
N CYS A 62 -8.77 0.82 10.08
CA CYS A 62 -9.18 1.98 9.30
C CYS A 62 -10.69 1.98 9.05
N PHE A 63 -11.26 0.82 8.72
CA PHE A 63 -12.69 0.68 8.50
C PHE A 63 -13.49 0.97 9.77
N ARG A 64 -13.02 0.58 10.96
CA ARG A 64 -13.73 0.90 12.21
C ARG A 64 -13.74 2.39 12.51
N GLU A 65 -12.68 3.11 12.14
CA GLU A 65 -12.61 4.57 12.27
C GLU A 65 -13.53 5.26 11.27
N ASP A 66 -13.57 4.79 10.02
CA ASP A 66 -14.34 5.41 8.94
C ASP A 66 -15.77 4.87 8.80
N ALA A 67 -16.16 3.83 9.53
CA ALA A 67 -17.45 3.15 9.39
C ALA A 67 -18.62 4.14 9.50
N GLN A 68 -18.56 5.04 10.48
CA GLN A 68 -19.60 6.06 10.69
C GLN A 68 -19.66 7.05 9.52
N ASN A 69 -18.50 7.46 8.98
CA ASN A 69 -18.41 8.40 7.85
C ASN A 69 -18.92 7.78 6.54
N ILE A 70 -18.73 6.47 6.36
CA ILE A 70 -19.24 5.72 5.21
C ILE A 70 -20.76 5.46 5.33
N GLY A 71 -21.35 5.68 6.52
CA GLY A 71 -22.78 5.50 6.77
C GLY A 71 -23.14 4.15 7.37
N PHE A 72 -22.16 3.35 7.81
CA PHE A 72 -22.45 2.13 8.57
C PHE A 72 -22.96 2.49 9.96
N LYS A 73 -24.14 1.98 10.30
CA LYS A 73 -24.71 2.05 11.64
C LYS A 73 -24.63 0.69 12.31
N LYS A 74 -24.25 0.68 13.59
CA LYS A 74 -24.30 -0.53 14.41
C LYS A 74 -25.74 -0.70 14.88
N PHE A 75 -26.47 -1.64 14.29
CA PHE A 75 -27.69 -2.17 14.86
C PHE A 75 -27.29 -3.29 15.83
N SER A 76 -27.89 -3.30 17.03
CA SER A 76 -27.40 -4.05 18.18
C SER A 76 -27.20 -5.54 17.91
#